data_AF-A7T6U0-F1
#
_entry.id   AF-A7T6U0-F1
#
_cell.length_a   1.000
_cell.length_b   1.000
_cell.length_c   1.000
_cell.angle_alpha   90.00
_cell.angle_beta   90.00
_cell.angle_gamma   90.00
#
_symmetry.space_group_name_H-M   'P 1'
#
loop_
_entity.id
_entity.type
_entity.pdbx_description
1 polymer ?
#
loop_
_entity_poly.entity_id
_entity_poly.type
_entity_poly.pdbx_seq_one_letter_code
_entity_poly.pdbx_strand_id
1 'polypeptide(L)'
;FRRVTPVGTPVQIEDFLQPGINQVAAGYVIYGTSTMLVYTTGDGVNGFTLNPAIGTFYLSHPDMQFSPDGNIYSINEGNYIHFPQGVKNYLKYCQQEEGDRPYTSRYIGSLVSDFHRNMIKGGIYIYPTSSKAPNGKLRLLYECNPMAFLAEQAGGKASDGFNRIMEIQPTELHQRVPFFCGSKNMVEKAEEFM
;
A
#
# COMPACT_ATOMS: atom_id res chain seq x y z
N PHE A 1 4.44 8.29 -14.43
CA PHE A 1 5.72 9.00 -14.54
C PHE A 1 5.70 9.92 -15.73
N ARG A 2 6.53 10.96 -15.73
CA ARG A 2 6.86 11.67 -16.97
C ARG A 2 8.00 10.93 -17.65
N ARG A 3 8.00 10.92 -18.98
CA ARG A 3 9.10 10.37 -19.77
C ARG A 3 10.37 11.17 -19.49
N VAL A 4 11.51 10.50 -19.34
CA VAL A 4 12.82 11.11 -19.10
C VAL A 4 13.55 11.31 -20.43
N THR A 5 13.48 10.31 -21.31
CA THR A 5 14.07 10.39 -22.64
C THR A 5 13.32 11.40 -23.53
N PRO A 6 14.02 12.07 -24.48
CA PRO A 6 13.39 13.07 -25.33
C PRO A 6 12.19 12.55 -26.13
N VAL A 7 11.17 13.39 -26.32
CA VAL A 7 10.01 13.03 -27.14
C VAL A 7 10.47 12.76 -28.58
N GLY A 8 9.99 11.65 -29.16
CA GLY A 8 10.34 11.23 -30.52
C GLY A 8 11.53 10.26 -30.61
N THR A 9 12.22 9.96 -29.50
CA THR A 9 13.25 8.90 -29.47
C THR A 9 12.65 7.56 -29.04
N PRO A 10 13.37 6.43 -29.20
CA PRO A 10 12.98 5.15 -28.59
C PRO A 10 12.98 5.23 -27.06
N VAL A 11 12.02 4.54 -26.43
CA VAL A 11 11.93 4.42 -24.97
C VAL A 11 13.13 3.66 -24.42
N GLN A 12 13.65 4.11 -23.26
CA GLN A 12 14.76 3.47 -22.55
C GLN A 12 14.32 2.98 -21.16
N ILE A 13 15.13 2.14 -20.54
CA ILE A 13 14.82 1.55 -19.23
C ILE A 13 14.64 2.62 -18.13
N GLU A 14 15.42 3.71 -18.21
CA GLU A 14 15.35 4.86 -17.31
C GLU A 14 13.99 5.59 -17.33
N ASP A 15 13.21 5.45 -18.41
CA ASP A 15 11.83 5.98 -18.44
C ASP A 15 10.92 5.26 -17.43
N PHE A 16 11.26 4.03 -17.04
CA PHE A 16 10.52 3.23 -16.06
C PHE A 16 11.17 3.23 -14.68
N LEU A 17 12.50 3.29 -14.60
CA LEU A 17 13.25 3.24 -13.36
C LEU A 17 13.29 4.60 -12.66
N GLN A 18 12.12 5.09 -12.26
CA GLN A 18 11.95 6.35 -11.55
C GLN A 18 11.39 6.10 -10.13
N PRO A 19 11.84 6.88 -9.13
CA PRO A 19 11.31 6.77 -7.77
C PRO A 19 9.84 7.18 -7.74
N GLY A 20 9.06 6.58 -6.84
CA GLY A 20 7.61 6.76 -6.76
C GLY A 20 7.15 8.21 -6.67
N ILE A 21 7.95 9.12 -6.09
CA ILE A 21 7.70 10.57 -6.05
C ILE A 21 7.49 11.22 -7.42
N ASN A 22 7.97 10.61 -8.51
CA ASN A 22 7.81 11.12 -9.88
C ASN A 22 6.52 10.64 -10.57
N GLN A 23 5.65 9.91 -9.85
CA GLN A 23 4.33 9.53 -10.36
C GLN A 23 3.47 10.78 -10.55
N VAL A 24 2.75 10.84 -11.67
CA VAL A 24 1.81 11.94 -11.99
C VAL A 24 0.37 11.59 -11.64
N ALA A 25 0.09 10.29 -11.53
CA ALA A 25 -1.18 9.73 -11.12
C ALA A 25 -0.95 8.26 -10.72
N ALA A 26 -1.78 7.77 -9.81
CA ALA A 26 -1.85 6.36 -9.44
C ALA A 26 -3.30 6.00 -9.10
N GLY A 27 -3.64 4.72 -9.26
CA GLY A 27 -4.97 4.25 -8.97
C GLY A 27 -5.06 2.74 -9.02
N TYR A 28 -6.20 2.22 -8.56
CA TYR A 28 -6.57 0.82 -8.71
C TYR A 28 -8.05 0.70 -9.04
N VAL A 29 -8.41 -0.44 -9.63
CA VAL A 29 -9.80 -0.88 -9.74
C VAL A 29 -9.97 -2.10 -8.84
N ILE A 30 -10.93 -2.04 -7.92
CA ILE A 30 -11.31 -3.17 -7.08
C ILE A 30 -12.57 -3.81 -7.67
N TYR A 31 -12.50 -5.12 -7.89
CA TYR A 31 -13.63 -5.96 -8.31
C TYR A 31 -14.17 -6.72 -7.10
N GLY A 32 -14.87 -5.99 -6.22
CA GLY A 32 -15.48 -6.54 -5.02
C GLY A 32 -16.97 -6.84 -5.20
N THR A 33 -17.74 -6.70 -4.12
CA THR A 33 -19.22 -6.68 -4.19
C THR A 33 -19.74 -5.50 -5.00
N SER A 34 -18.95 -4.43 -5.09
CA SER A 34 -19.10 -3.35 -6.06
C SER A 34 -17.76 -3.13 -6.78
N THR A 35 -17.82 -2.72 -8.04
CA THR A 35 -16.62 -2.33 -8.80
C THR A 35 -16.33 -0.86 -8.55
N MET A 36 -15.13 -0.54 -8.05
CA MET A 36 -14.73 0.84 -7.79
C MET A 36 -13.39 1.16 -8.43
N LEU A 37 -13.30 2.33 -9.05
CA LEU A 37 -12.05 2.97 -9.47
C LEU A 37 -11.65 3.96 -8.36
N VAL A 38 -10.45 3.82 -7.81
CA VAL A 38 -9.90 4.77 -6.83
C VAL A 38 -8.60 5.30 -7.38
N TYR A 39 -8.43 6.62 -7.46
CA TYR A 39 -7.22 7.22 -8.01
C TYR A 39 -6.88 8.58 -7.41
N THR A 40 -5.64 9.01 -7.64
CA THR A 40 -5.12 10.35 -7.35
C THR A 40 -4.29 10.86 -8.53
N THR A 41 -4.27 12.18 -8.71
CA THR A 41 -3.36 12.92 -9.60
C THR A 41 -2.39 13.81 -8.81
N GLY A 42 -2.26 13.59 -7.51
CA GLY A 42 -1.42 14.39 -6.60
C GLY A 42 -2.15 15.48 -5.81
N ASP A 43 -3.49 15.51 -5.87
CA ASP A 43 -4.35 16.43 -5.10
C ASP A 43 -5.52 15.65 -4.47
N GLY A 44 -5.21 14.85 -3.46
CA GLY A 44 -6.18 14.00 -2.76
C GLY A 44 -6.54 12.71 -3.51
N VAL A 45 -7.36 11.88 -2.88
CA VAL A 45 -7.79 10.56 -3.41
C VAL A 45 -9.30 10.55 -3.60
N ASN A 46 -9.77 10.05 -4.73
CA ASN A 46 -11.21 9.98 -5.03
C ASN A 46 -11.61 8.56 -5.47
N GLY A 47 -12.75 8.11 -4.95
CA GLY A 47 -13.35 6.82 -5.28
C GLY A 47 -14.62 6.98 -6.13
N PHE A 48 -14.70 6.17 -7.17
CA PHE A 48 -15.81 6.15 -8.11
C PHE A 48 -16.40 4.75 -8.18
N THR A 49 -17.72 4.63 -8.07
CA THR A 49 -18.42 3.34 -8.14
C THR A 49 -19.02 3.15 -9.52
N LEU A 50 -18.83 1.97 -10.12
CA LEU A 50 -19.42 1.60 -11.39
C LEU A 50 -20.92 1.37 -11.23
N ASN A 51 -21.73 2.05 -12.03
CA ASN A 51 -23.09 1.64 -12.31
C ASN A 51 -23.08 0.66 -13.49
N PRO A 52 -23.34 -0.65 -13.27
CA PRO A 52 -23.26 -1.64 -14.33
C PRO A 52 -24.37 -1.51 -15.37
N ALA A 53 -25.50 -0.89 -15.04
CA ALA A 53 -26.63 -0.76 -15.96
C ALA A 53 -26.33 0.16 -17.16
N ILE A 54 -25.39 1.10 -16.98
CA ILE A 54 -25.04 2.13 -17.97
C ILE A 54 -23.53 2.24 -18.20
N GLY A 55 -22.72 1.37 -17.59
CA GLY A 55 -21.28 1.29 -17.81
C GLY A 55 -20.49 2.53 -17.38
N THR A 56 -20.96 3.28 -16.40
CA THR A 56 -20.38 4.58 -16.00
C THR A 56 -19.94 4.60 -14.55
N PHE A 57 -18.75 5.15 -14.29
CA PHE A 57 -18.23 5.39 -12.95
C PHE A 57 -18.71 6.74 -12.40
N TYR A 58 -19.32 6.73 -11.21
CA TYR A 58 -19.81 7.93 -10.53
C TYR A 58 -18.95 8.24 -9.32
N LEU A 59 -18.62 9.52 -9.10
CA LEU A 59 -17.95 9.96 -7.88
C LEU A 59 -18.84 9.62 -6.69
N SER A 60 -18.39 8.66 -5.88
CA SER A 60 -19.16 8.15 -4.74
C SER A 60 -18.44 8.40 -3.42
N HIS A 61 -17.11 8.56 -3.45
CA HIS A 61 -16.28 8.80 -2.28
C HIS A 61 -15.30 9.94 -2.58
N PRO A 62 -15.73 11.20 -2.48
CA PRO A 62 -14.83 12.34 -2.60
C PRO A 62 -13.86 12.39 -1.41
N ASP A 63 -12.63 12.85 -1.65
CA ASP A 63 -11.62 13.11 -0.62
C ASP A 63 -11.45 11.96 0.40
N MET A 64 -11.11 10.78 -0.12
CA MET A 64 -10.87 9.60 0.71
C MET A 64 -9.61 9.81 1.56
N GLN A 65 -9.74 9.63 2.87
CA GLN A 65 -8.66 9.79 3.84
C GLN A 65 -8.56 8.54 4.73
N PHE A 66 -7.33 8.12 5.04
CA PHE A 66 -7.07 7.17 6.11
C PHE A 66 -7.39 7.81 7.46
N SER A 67 -7.93 7.01 8.36
CA SER A 67 -7.85 7.34 9.79
C SER A 67 -6.39 7.28 10.23
N PRO A 68 -5.88 8.27 11.01
CA PRO A 68 -4.50 8.25 11.53
C PRO A 68 -4.18 6.98 12.33
N ASP A 69 -5.20 6.46 13.01
CA ASP A 69 -5.17 5.24 13.82
C ASP A 69 -6.14 4.19 13.27
N GLY A 70 -5.99 2.95 13.75
CA GLY A 70 -6.90 1.86 13.47
C GLY A 70 -6.68 0.70 14.43
N ASN A 71 -7.56 -0.28 14.37
CA ASN A 71 -7.47 -1.50 15.19
C ASN A 71 -7.49 -2.77 14.32
N ILE A 72 -7.07 -2.65 13.06
CA ILE A 72 -7.02 -3.76 12.10
C ILE A 72 -5.58 -3.96 11.65
N TYR A 73 -5.08 -5.19 11.72
CA TYR A 73 -3.82 -5.57 11.09
C TYR A 73 -4.06 -6.67 10.06
N SER A 74 -3.33 -6.59 8.95
CA SER A 74 -3.51 -7.45 7.78
C SER A 74 -2.19 -8.03 7.30
N ILE A 75 -1.99 -9.32 7.56
CA ILE A 75 -0.78 -10.06 7.23
C ILE A 75 -1.09 -11.55 7.10
N ASN A 76 -0.34 -12.26 6.26
CA ASN A 76 -0.43 -13.72 6.17
C ASN A 76 0.32 -14.40 7.33
N GLU A 77 -0.32 -14.54 8.49
CA GLU A 77 0.27 -15.21 9.67
C GLU A 77 0.67 -16.69 9.42
N GLY A 78 0.22 -17.31 8.33
CA GLY A 78 0.74 -18.63 7.91
C GLY A 78 2.24 -18.65 7.62
N ASN A 79 2.87 -17.48 7.42
CA ASN A 79 4.33 -17.34 7.28
C ASN A 79 5.04 -16.93 8.58
N TYR A 80 4.36 -16.94 9.73
CA TYR A 80 4.88 -16.42 11.01
C TYR A 80 6.29 -16.88 11.33
N ILE A 81 6.57 -18.18 11.18
CA ILE A 81 7.89 -18.75 11.49
C ILE A 81 9.03 -18.12 10.68
N HIS A 82 8.73 -17.64 9.47
CA HIS A 82 9.69 -17.08 8.52
C HIS A 82 9.84 -15.56 8.63
N PHE A 83 9.04 -14.89 9.45
CA PHE A 83 9.11 -13.44 9.61
C PHE A 83 10.35 -12.99 10.40
N PRO A 84 10.86 -11.78 10.12
CA PRO A 84 11.82 -11.09 10.98
C PRO A 84 11.29 -10.96 12.41
N GLN A 85 12.21 -10.86 13.38
CA GLN A 85 11.83 -10.76 14.79
C GLN A 85 11.00 -9.50 15.07
N GLY A 86 11.32 -8.38 14.43
CA GLY A 86 10.56 -7.14 14.58
C GLY A 86 9.08 -7.30 14.22
N VAL A 87 8.80 -7.94 13.08
CA VAL A 87 7.43 -8.23 12.66
C VAL A 87 6.74 -9.13 13.68
N LYS A 88 7.41 -10.18 14.16
CA LYS A 88 6.85 -11.07 15.20
C LYS A 88 6.49 -10.29 16.46
N ASN A 89 7.36 -9.38 16.89
CA ASN A 89 7.14 -8.54 18.07
C ASN A 89 5.94 -7.59 17.86
N TYR A 90 5.83 -6.95 16.70
CA TYR A 90 4.68 -6.11 16.36
C TYR A 90 3.36 -6.91 16.33
N LEU A 91 3.36 -8.15 15.83
CA LEU A 91 2.17 -9.01 15.89
C LEU A 91 1.78 -9.34 17.33
N LYS A 92 2.77 -9.61 18.19
CA LYS A 92 2.50 -9.85 19.63
C LYS A 92 2.00 -8.60 20.32
N TYR A 93 2.54 -7.43 19.97
CA TYR A 93 2.00 -6.15 20.38
C TYR A 93 0.53 -6.05 19.99
N CYS A 94 0.15 -6.30 18.73
CA CYS A 94 -1.24 -6.24 18.26
C CYS A 94 -2.18 -7.23 18.97
N GLN A 95 -1.68 -8.40 19.37
CA GLN A 95 -2.47 -9.50 19.96
C GLN A 95 -2.63 -9.40 21.48
N GLN A 96 -1.87 -8.52 22.14
CA GLN A 96 -1.90 -8.36 23.59
C GLN A 96 -3.20 -7.67 24.05
N GLU A 97 -3.79 -8.10 25.17
CA GLU A 97 -4.90 -7.40 25.81
C GLU A 97 -4.37 -6.20 26.61
N GLU A 98 -4.41 -5.01 26.01
CA GLU A 98 -3.94 -3.77 26.64
C GLU A 98 -4.51 -2.52 25.93
N GLY A 99 -5.31 -1.73 26.65
CA GLY A 99 -5.97 -0.55 26.09
C GLY A 99 -6.93 -0.92 24.96
N ASP A 100 -6.75 -0.32 23.78
CA ASP A 100 -7.56 -0.58 22.57
C ASP A 100 -7.15 -1.86 21.81
N ARG A 101 -6.28 -2.69 22.41
CA ARG A 101 -5.87 -4.01 21.90
C ARG A 101 -6.55 -5.13 22.69
N PRO A 102 -6.85 -6.28 22.07
CA PRO A 102 -6.26 -6.80 20.84
C PRO A 102 -6.85 -6.21 19.56
N TYR A 103 -6.00 -6.00 18.56
CA TYR A 103 -6.42 -5.62 17.23
C TYR A 103 -7.07 -6.78 16.47
N THR A 104 -7.98 -6.44 15.57
CA THR A 104 -8.68 -7.38 14.70
C THR A 104 -7.77 -7.81 13.54
N SER A 105 -7.49 -9.11 13.44
CA SER A 105 -6.81 -9.69 12.27
C SER A 105 -7.76 -9.80 11.08
N ARG A 106 -7.39 -9.22 9.93
CA ARG A 106 -8.12 -9.38 8.65
C ARG A 106 -7.13 -9.50 7.51
N TYR A 107 -7.14 -10.62 6.80
CA TYR A 107 -6.29 -10.82 5.63
C TYR A 107 -7.10 -11.45 4.51
N ILE A 108 -7.33 -10.69 3.43
CA ILE A 108 -8.08 -11.16 2.25
C ILE A 108 -7.15 -11.94 1.31
N GLY A 109 -5.87 -11.55 1.26
CA GLY A 109 -4.89 -12.13 0.33
C GLY A 109 -4.85 -11.44 -1.03
N SER A 110 -5.55 -10.30 -1.15
CA SER A 110 -5.54 -9.41 -2.31
C SER A 110 -5.04 -8.05 -1.85
N LEU A 111 -3.88 -7.60 -2.36
CA LEU A 111 -3.29 -6.30 -2.02
C LEU A 111 -4.32 -5.17 -2.16
N VAL A 112 -5.03 -5.13 -3.30
CA VAL A 112 -6.03 -4.11 -3.58
C VAL A 112 -7.17 -4.15 -2.56
N SER A 113 -7.67 -5.35 -2.22
CA SER A 113 -8.81 -5.49 -1.31
C SER A 113 -8.44 -5.15 0.14
N ASP A 114 -7.25 -5.59 0.59
CA ASP A 114 -6.75 -5.29 1.93
C ASP A 114 -6.44 -3.80 2.08
N PHE A 115 -5.81 -3.19 1.07
CA PHE A 115 -5.55 -1.74 1.02
C PHE A 115 -6.85 -0.94 1.02
N HIS A 116 -7.81 -1.28 0.16
CA HIS A 116 -9.09 -0.57 0.05
C HIS A 116 -9.87 -0.60 1.36
N ARG A 117 -9.92 -1.76 2.04
CA ARG A 117 -10.53 -1.87 3.37
C ARG A 117 -9.84 -0.93 4.36
N ASN A 118 -8.51 -0.96 4.44
CA ASN A 118 -7.77 -0.14 5.39
C ASN A 118 -7.92 1.36 5.09
N MET A 119 -8.03 1.76 3.82
CA MET A 119 -8.33 3.15 3.44
C MET A 119 -9.67 3.63 4.00
N ILE A 120 -10.68 2.75 4.05
CA ILE A 120 -12.02 3.10 4.55
C ILE A 120 -12.14 2.94 6.08
N LYS A 121 -11.50 1.92 6.66
CA LYS A 121 -11.69 1.51 8.06
C LYS A 121 -10.53 1.86 8.99
N GLY A 122 -9.43 2.36 8.44
CA GLY A 122 -8.15 2.38 9.14
C GLY A 122 -7.55 0.97 9.26
N GLY A 123 -6.29 0.92 9.70
CA GLY A 123 -5.54 -0.33 9.84
C GLY A 123 -4.22 -0.32 9.08
N ILE A 124 -3.46 -1.39 9.28
CA ILE A 124 -2.17 -1.61 8.61
C ILE A 124 -2.20 -2.88 7.76
N TYR A 125 -1.64 -2.80 6.56
CA TYR A 125 -1.31 -3.92 5.70
C TYR A 125 0.19 -4.17 5.73
N ILE A 126 0.59 -5.43 5.93
CA ILE A 126 1.98 -5.82 6.10
C ILE A 126 2.30 -7.01 5.18
N TYR A 127 3.26 -6.79 4.29
CA TYR A 127 3.91 -7.80 3.48
C TYR A 127 5.42 -7.74 3.70
N PRO A 128 5.94 -8.37 4.77
CA PRO A 128 7.32 -8.20 5.16
C PRO A 128 8.26 -9.07 4.31
N THR A 129 9.56 -8.95 4.57
CA THR A 129 10.53 -9.96 4.13
C THR A 129 10.27 -11.29 4.84
N SER A 130 10.85 -12.37 4.31
CA SER A 130 10.83 -13.68 4.98
C SER A 130 12.06 -14.48 4.59
N SER A 131 12.37 -15.54 5.33
CA SER A 131 13.46 -16.45 4.97
C SER A 131 13.33 -17.07 3.57
N LYS A 132 12.12 -17.11 2.99
CA LYS A 132 11.84 -17.59 1.62
C LYS A 132 11.81 -16.49 0.57
N ALA A 133 11.68 -15.23 0.99
CA ALA A 133 11.57 -14.06 0.14
C ALA A 133 12.29 -12.89 0.83
N PRO A 134 13.65 -12.86 0.76
CA PRO A 134 14.45 -11.90 1.52
C PRO A 134 14.22 -10.45 1.10
N ASN A 135 13.82 -10.23 -0.16
CA ASN A 135 13.50 -8.89 -0.69
C ASN A 135 11.98 -8.60 -0.68
N GLY A 136 11.19 -9.37 0.07
CA GLY A 136 9.73 -9.31 -0.01
C GLY A 136 9.18 -9.95 -1.30
N LYS A 137 7.86 -9.80 -1.51
CA LYS A 137 7.16 -10.42 -2.65
C LYS A 137 6.56 -9.38 -3.60
N LEU A 138 6.14 -8.23 -3.09
CA LEU A 138 5.51 -7.19 -3.88
C LEU A 138 6.55 -6.43 -4.68
N ARG A 139 6.20 -6.02 -5.89
CA ARG A 139 7.05 -5.29 -6.83
C ARG A 139 6.92 -3.81 -6.62
N LEU A 140 8.07 -3.14 -6.55
CA LEU A 140 8.16 -1.72 -6.25
C LEU A 140 7.37 -0.88 -7.27
N LEU A 141 7.64 -1.05 -8.57
CA LEU A 141 7.16 -0.14 -9.60
C LEU A 141 5.63 -0.14 -9.81
N TYR A 142 4.98 -1.30 -9.72
CA TYR A 142 3.58 -1.45 -10.14
C TYR A 142 2.67 -2.08 -9.08
N GLU A 143 3.18 -2.38 -7.88
CA GLU A 143 2.36 -2.75 -6.73
C GLU A 143 2.58 -1.74 -5.59
N CYS A 144 3.82 -1.53 -5.13
CA CYS A 144 4.08 -0.69 -3.97
C CYS A 144 4.00 0.82 -4.26
N ASN A 145 4.63 1.30 -5.33
CA ASN A 145 4.64 2.73 -5.68
C ASN A 145 3.24 3.32 -5.91
N PRO A 146 2.32 2.68 -6.68
CA PRO A 146 0.97 3.22 -6.86
C PRO A 146 0.18 3.25 -5.55
N MET A 147 0.30 2.22 -4.71
CA MET A 147 -0.40 2.14 -3.43
C MET A 147 0.17 3.14 -2.41
N ALA A 148 1.49 3.33 -2.40
CA ALA A 148 2.14 4.33 -1.56
C ALA A 148 1.72 5.74 -1.91
N PHE A 149 1.62 6.08 -3.21
CA PHE A 149 1.17 7.40 -3.63
C PHE A 149 -0.28 7.67 -3.17
N LEU A 150 -1.17 6.68 -3.33
CA LEU A 150 -2.54 6.77 -2.81
C LEU A 150 -2.57 6.90 -1.28
N ALA A 151 -1.75 6.13 -0.57
CA ALA A 151 -1.71 6.19 0.89
C ALA A 151 -1.30 7.57 1.39
N GLU A 152 -0.22 8.13 0.86
CA GLU A 152 0.28 9.45 1.26
C GLU A 152 -0.69 10.58 0.89
N GLN A 153 -1.33 10.50 -0.28
CA GLN A 153 -2.36 11.47 -0.69
C GLN A 153 -3.63 11.40 0.15
N ALA A 154 -3.90 10.26 0.79
CA ALA A 154 -5.00 10.05 1.73
C ALA A 154 -4.56 10.15 3.20
N GLY A 155 -3.41 10.79 3.51
CA GLY A 155 -2.96 11.01 4.89
C GLY A 155 -2.45 9.76 5.63
N GLY A 156 -2.31 8.63 4.93
CA GLY A 156 -1.66 7.41 5.41
C GLY A 156 -0.13 7.43 5.24
N LYS A 157 0.50 6.28 5.49
CA LYS A 157 1.94 6.08 5.32
C LYS A 157 2.23 4.76 4.59
N ALA A 158 3.32 4.73 3.83
CA ALA A 158 3.83 3.53 3.17
C ALA A 158 5.37 3.42 3.32
N SER A 159 5.83 2.30 3.87
CA SER A 159 7.22 2.05 4.25
C SER A 159 7.66 0.64 3.84
N ASP A 160 8.96 0.45 3.61
CA ASP A 160 9.57 -0.89 3.48
C ASP A 160 9.88 -1.52 4.86
N GLY A 161 9.56 -0.78 5.94
CA GLY A 161 9.91 -1.10 7.33
C GLY A 161 10.98 -0.16 7.89
N PHE A 162 11.76 0.48 7.02
CA PHE A 162 12.86 1.38 7.38
C PHE A 162 12.86 2.67 6.57
N ASN A 163 12.50 2.60 5.29
CA ASN A 163 12.53 3.69 4.31
C ASN A 163 11.15 3.92 3.71
N ARG A 164 10.87 5.17 3.33
CA ARG A 164 9.65 5.55 2.61
C ARG A 164 9.64 4.94 1.20
N ILE A 165 8.55 4.24 0.86
CA ILE A 165 8.43 3.51 -0.42
C ILE A 165 8.61 4.43 -1.64
N MET A 166 8.00 5.62 -1.61
CA MET A 166 8.02 6.57 -2.74
C MET A 166 9.42 7.11 -3.06
N GLU A 167 10.37 7.03 -2.12
CA GLU A 167 11.74 7.53 -2.28
C GLU A 167 12.72 6.47 -2.77
N ILE A 168 12.33 5.20 -2.80
CA ILE A 168 13.20 4.11 -3.24
C ILE A 168 13.48 4.26 -4.73
N GLN A 169 14.75 4.40 -5.09
CA GLN A 169 15.21 4.39 -6.47
C GLN A 169 15.16 2.95 -7.01
N PRO A 170 14.29 2.63 -7.98
CA PRO A 170 14.27 1.31 -8.60
C PRO A 170 15.55 1.06 -9.41
N THR A 171 16.10 -0.16 -9.31
CA THR A 171 17.27 -0.61 -10.08
C THR A 171 16.91 -1.61 -11.18
N GLU A 172 15.74 -2.24 -11.10
CA GLU A 172 15.22 -3.18 -12.09
C GLU A 172 13.69 -3.14 -12.17
N LEU A 173 13.11 -3.58 -13.30
CA LEU A 173 11.67 -3.50 -13.55
C LEU A 173 10.84 -4.34 -12.56
N HIS A 174 11.38 -5.46 -12.12
CA HIS A 174 10.69 -6.42 -11.27
C HIS A 174 11.21 -6.43 -9.83
N GLN A 175 11.86 -5.33 -9.42
CA GLN A 175 12.42 -5.19 -8.08
C GLN A 175 11.33 -5.40 -7.05
N ARG A 176 11.63 -6.23 -6.05
CA ARG A 176 10.72 -6.49 -4.93
C ARG A 176 11.14 -5.72 -3.70
N VAL A 177 10.15 -5.35 -2.89
CA VAL A 177 10.35 -4.71 -1.59
C VAL A 177 9.36 -5.28 -0.57
N PRO A 178 9.73 -5.34 0.73
CA PRO A 178 8.74 -5.41 1.80
C PRO A 178 7.84 -4.17 1.79
N PHE A 179 6.64 -4.29 2.36
CA PHE A 179 5.62 -3.25 2.27
C PHE A 179 4.76 -3.19 3.54
N PHE A 180 4.75 -2.04 4.18
CA PHE A 180 3.96 -1.68 5.36
C PHE A 180 3.16 -0.44 4.99
N CYS A 181 1.84 -0.54 4.94
CA CYS A 181 1.01 0.54 4.41
C CYS A 181 -0.33 0.65 5.12
N GLY A 182 -0.76 1.87 5.42
CA GLY A 182 -2.08 2.13 5.99
C GLY A 182 -2.11 3.37 6.89
N SER A 183 -2.88 3.28 7.98
CA SER A 183 -2.98 4.30 9.02
C SER A 183 -1.59 4.71 9.53
N LYS A 184 -1.31 6.01 9.49
CA LYS A 184 0.02 6.57 9.73
C LYS A 184 0.64 6.09 11.05
N ASN A 185 -0.09 6.21 12.15
CA ASN A 185 0.42 5.89 13.48
C ASN A 185 0.67 4.38 13.65
N MET A 186 -0.10 3.53 12.96
CA MET A 186 0.13 2.08 12.99
C MET A 186 1.38 1.68 12.21
N VAL A 187 1.64 2.34 11.07
CA VAL A 187 2.87 2.10 10.29
C VAL A 187 4.09 2.57 11.07
N GLU A 188 4.04 3.77 11.66
CA GLU A 188 5.10 4.28 12.54
C GLU A 188 5.35 3.36 13.74
N LYS A 189 4.27 2.88 14.38
CA LYS A 189 4.40 1.91 15.47
C LYS A 189 5.07 0.62 14.99
N ALA A 190 4.77 0.13 13.80
CA ALA A 190 5.42 -1.06 13.25
C ALA A 190 6.91 -0.83 13.00
N GLU A 191 7.30 0.32 12.45
CA GLU A 191 8.70 0.70 12.21
C GLU A 191 9.54 0.70 13.51
N GLU A 192 8.95 1.08 14.66
CA GLU A 192 9.64 1.02 15.96
C GLU A 192 10.09 -0.40 16.38
N PHE A 193 9.47 -1.45 15.82
CA PHE A 193 9.85 -2.82 16.11
C PHE A 193 10.86 -3.40 15.10
N MET A 194 11.12 -2.72 13.98
CA MET A 194 11.89 -3.29 12.87
C MET A 194 13.40 -3.33 13.10
#